data_AF-A0AAQ3U0X3-F1
#
_entry.id   AF-A0AAQ3U0X3-F1
#
_cell.length_a   1.000
_cell.length_b   1.000
_cell.length_c   1.000
_cell.angle_alpha   90.00
_cell.angle_beta   90.00
_cell.angle_gamma   90.00
#
_symmetry.space_group_name_H-M   'P 1'
#
loop_
_entity.id
_entity.type
_entity.pdbx_description
1 polymer ?
#
loop_
_entity_poly.entity_id
_entity_poly.type
_entity_poly.pdbx_seq_one_letter_code
_entity_poly.pdbx_strand_id
1 'polypeptide(L)' 'MSISCLAGKQRRLPFPSKAKYRAQNKLELVHGDICGLMTPTTPSGNKYFLLLVDDLSRYMWLMLLSPKD' A
#
# COMPACT_ATOMS: atom_id res chain seq x y z
N MET A 1 2.37 -33.15 24.60
CA MET A 1 2.56 -31.85 23.89
C MET A 1 2.42 -30.75 24.93
N SER A 2 3.48 -29.97 25.20
CA SER A 2 3.48 -28.96 26.27
C SER A 2 2.59 -27.74 25.92
N ILE A 3 1.99 -27.09 26.93
CA ILE A 3 1.26 -25.82 26.77
C ILE A 3 2.15 -24.77 26.09
N SER A 4 3.44 -24.74 26.44
CA SER A 4 4.43 -23.84 25.84
C SER A 4 4.62 -24.10 24.34
N CYS A 5 4.52 -25.36 23.90
CA CYS A 5 4.62 -25.73 22.49
C CYS A 5 3.39 -25.28 21.68
N LEU A 6 2.19 -25.31 22.28
CA LEU A 6 0.97 -24.83 21.65
C LEU A 6 0.96 -23.29 21.52
N ALA A 7 1.44 -22.57 22.55
CA ALA A 7 1.56 -21.12 22.52
C ALA A 7 2.59 -20.63 21.49
N GLY A 8 3.74 -21.31 21.37
CA GLY A 8 4.76 -20.99 20.37
C GLY A 8 4.34 -21.33 18.93
N LYS A 9 3.38 -22.24 18.75
CA LYS A 9 2.84 -22.64 17.44
C LYS A 9 1.56 -21.87 17.11
N GLN A 10 1.54 -20.56 17.36
CA GLN A 10 0.40 -19.73 16.99
C GLN A 10 0.28 -19.62 15.47
N ARG A 11 -0.72 -20.30 14.89
CA ARG A 11 -1.09 -20.09 13.49
C ARG A 11 -1.76 -18.74 13.36
N ARG A 12 -1.29 -17.92 12.41
CA ARG A 12 -1.96 -16.66 12.04
C ARG A 12 -3.42 -16.95 11.69
N LEU A 13 -4.36 -16.21 12.29
CA LEU A 13 -5.76 -16.27 11.89
C LEU A 13 -5.92 -15.82 10.42
N PRO A 14 -6.91 -16.36 9.70
CA PRO A 14 -7.21 -15.88 8.34
C PRO A 14 -7.44 -14.36 8.33
N PHE A 15 -7.05 -13.74 7.23
CA PHE A 15 -7.40 -12.34 7.01
C PHE A 15 -8.92 -12.19 6.84
N PRO A 16 -9.50 -11.07 7.31
CA PRO A 16 -10.88 -10.72 6.97
C PRO A 16 -11.07 -10.65 5.45
N SER A 17 -12.23 -11.09 4.96
CA SER A 17 -12.57 -11.06 3.52
C SER A 17 -12.75 -9.64 2.98
N LYS A 18 -13.01 -8.66 3.87
CA LYS A 18 -13.18 -7.25 3.53
C LYS A 18 -12.50 -6.38 4.58
N ALA A 19 -12.10 -5.18 4.17
CA ALA A 19 -11.65 -4.15 5.09
C ALA A 19 -12.79 -3.78 6.06
N LYS A 20 -12.44 -3.40 7.29
CA LYS A 20 -13.41 -2.98 8.31
C LYS A 20 -14.12 -1.68 7.95
N TYR A 21 -13.49 -0.86 7.11
CA TYR A 21 -13.97 0.44 6.72
C TYR A 21 -13.79 0.63 5.21
N ARG A 22 -14.73 1.36 4.61
CA ARG A 22 -14.72 1.81 3.22
C ARG A 22 -15.31 3.20 3.18
N ALA A 23 -14.66 4.11 2.44
CA ALA A 23 -15.15 5.47 2.24
C ALA A 23 -16.53 5.47 1.58
N GLN A 24 -17.38 6.42 1.97
CA GLN A 24 -18.71 6.63 1.41
C GLN A 24 -18.78 7.89 0.54
N ASN A 25 -17.86 8.83 0.76
CA ASN A 25 -17.73 10.06 -0.02
C ASN A 25 -16.39 10.11 -0.78
N LYS A 26 -16.38 10.83 -1.90
CA LYS A 26 -15.15 11.04 -2.68
C LYS A 26 -14.15 11.80 -1.81
N LEU A 27 -12.88 11.38 -1.85
CA LEU A 27 -11.77 11.96 -1.12
C LEU A 27 -11.87 11.85 0.42
N GLU A 28 -12.78 11.02 0.94
CA GLU A 28 -12.89 10.75 2.39
C GLU A 28 -11.70 9.94 2.92
N LEU A 29 -11.17 9.02 2.10
CA LEU A 29 -9.96 8.25 2.39
C LEU A 29 -9.13 8.10 1.11
N VAL A 30 -7.86 8.48 1.17
CA VAL A 30 -6.89 8.30 0.09
C VAL A 30 -5.75 7.43 0.59
N HIS A 31 -5.45 6.36 -0.14
CA HIS A 31 -4.30 5.50 0.12
C HIS A 31 -3.12 6.01 -0.68
N GLY A 32 -1.99 6.23 -0.01
CA GLY A 32 -0.74 6.67 -0.64
C GLY A 32 0.34 5.61 -0.53
N ASP A 33 1.07 5.37 -1.62
CA ASP A 33 2.25 4.52 -1.62
C ASP A 33 3.37 5.14 -2.47
N ILE A 34 4.62 4.96 -2.04
CA ILE A 34 5.79 5.37 -2.81
C ILE A 34 6.41 4.11 -3.40
N CYS A 35 6.35 4.00 -4.72
CA CYS A 35 7.08 2.98 -5.44
C CYS A 35 8.42 3.56 -5.87
N GLY A 36 9.50 2.82 -5.59
CA GLY A 36 10.87 3.27 -5.81
C GLY A 36 11.74 2.29 -6.56
N LEU A 37 13.00 2.68 -6.76
CA LEU A 37 14.06 1.84 -7.35
C LEU A 37 13.68 1.28 -8.74
N MET A 38 12.92 2.05 -9.52
CA MET A 38 12.59 1.67 -10.89
C MET A 38 13.87 1.55 -11.73
N THR A 39 14.05 0.38 -12.33
CA THR A 39 15.17 0.07 -13.22
C THR A 39 14.61 -0.53 -14.52
N PRO A 40 14.89 0.08 -15.70
CA PRO A 40 15.59 1.34 -15.88
C PRO A 40 14.79 2.53 -15.34
N THR A 41 15.45 3.68 -15.14
CA THR A 41 14.73 4.90 -14.73
C THR A 41 13.75 5.33 -15.81
N THR A 42 12.78 6.16 -15.44
CA THR A 42 11.96 6.86 -16.43
C THR A 42 12.84 7.69 -17.39
N PRO A 43 12.35 8.07 -18.59
CA PRO A 43 13.11 8.90 -19.53
C PRO A 43 13.63 10.22 -18.94
N SER A 44 12.92 10.78 -17.95
CA SER A 44 13.31 11.99 -17.22
C SER A 44 14.23 11.73 -16.02
N GLY A 45 14.74 10.51 -15.85
CA GLY A 45 15.67 10.16 -14.77
C GLY A 45 15.02 9.89 -13.40
N ASN A 46 13.68 9.95 -13.29
CA ASN A 46 12.98 9.67 -12.04
C ASN A 46 13.05 8.17 -11.69
N LYS A 47 13.37 7.89 -10.42
CA LYS A 47 13.50 6.54 -9.85
C LYS A 47 12.33 6.13 -8.96
N TYR A 48 11.46 7.09 -8.64
CA TYR A 48 10.35 6.94 -7.72
C TYR A 48 9.09 7.56 -8.31
N PHE A 49 7.93 7.03 -7.92
CA PHE A 49 6.63 7.68 -8.10
C PHE A 49 5.79 7.59 -6.83
N LEU A 50 4.99 8.61 -6.58
CA LEU A 50 3.92 8.59 -5.59
C LEU A 50 2.63 8.16 -6.28
N LEU A 51 2.02 7.10 -5.77
CA LEU A 51 0.67 6.67 -6.13
C LEU A 51 -0.31 7.11 -5.06
N LEU A 52 -1.35 7.84 -5.46
CA LEU A 52 -2.48 8.16 -4.59
C LEU A 52 -3.73 7.50 -5.17
N VAL A 53 -4.50 6.81 -4.33
CA VAL A 53 -5.73 6.11 -4.72
C VAL A 53 -6.87 6.53 -3.81
N ASP A 54 -7.90 7.13 -4.39
CA ASP A 54 -9.15 7.41 -3.66
C ASP A 54 -9.88 6.10 -3.34
N ASP A 55 -10.24 5.88 -2.07
CA ASP A 55 -10.81 4.62 -1.62
C ASP A 55 -12.20 4.36 -2.24
N LEU A 56 -13.05 5.38 -2.34
CA LEU A 56 -14.40 5.25 -2.88
C LEU A 56 -14.37 5.03 -4.40
N SER A 57 -13.90 6.02 -5.15
CA SER A 57 -13.98 6.06 -6.61
C SER A 57 -12.95 5.18 -7.31
N ARG A 58 -11.90 4.75 -6.59
CA ARG A 58 -10.72 4.09 -7.15
C ARG A 58 -9.97 4.95 -8.19
N TYR A 59 -10.21 6.25 -8.22
CA TYR A 59 -9.43 7.17 -9.03
C TYR A 59 -7.98 7.20 -8.54
N MET A 60 -7.03 7.24 -9.48
CA MET A 60 -5.60 7.13 -9.20
C MET A 60 -4.87 8.35 -9.74
N TRP A 61 -4.00 8.94 -8.92
CA TRP A 61 -3.01 9.92 -9.35
C TRP A 61 -1.62 9.30 -9.25
N LEU A 62 -0.83 9.47 -10.31
CA LEU A 62 0.57 9.06 -10.34
C LEU A 62 1.43 10.30 -10.56
N MET A 63 2.33 10.58 -9.61
CA MET A 63 3.30 11.66 -9.70
C MET A 63 4.71 11.10 -9.70
N LEU A 64 5.48 11.41 -10.73
CA LEU A 64 6.91 11.10 -10.75
C LEU A 64 7.63 11.98 -9.73
N LEU A 65 8.48 11.37 -8.92
CA LEU A 65 9.28 12.08 -7.94
C LEU A 65 10.68 12.27 -8.50
N SER A 66 11.11 13.53 -8.56
CA SER A 66 12.48 13.87 -8.90
C SER A 66 13.43 13.26 -7.87
N PRO A 67 14.60 12.75 -8.31
CA PRO A 67 15.68 12.41 -7.39
C PRO A 67 15.94 13.63 -6.50
N LYS A 68 16.12 13.39 -5.20
CA LYS A 68 16.76 14.38 -4.34
C LYS A 68 18.25 14.29 -4.63
N ASP A 69 18.88 15.45 -4.91
CA ASP A 69 20.31 15.56 -5.23
C ASP A 69 21.21 14.78 -4.25
#